data_AF-K9QJ53-F1
#
_entry.id   AF-K9QJ53-F1
#
_cell.length_a   1.000
_cell.length_b   1.000
_cell.length_c   1.000
_cell.angle_alpha   90.00
_cell.angle_beta   90.00
_cell.angle_gamma   90.00
#
_symmetry.space_group_name_H-M   'P 1'
#
loop_
_entity.id
_entity.type
_entity.pdbx_description
1 polymer ?
#
loop_
_entity_poly.entity_id
_entity_poly.type
_entity_poly.pdbx_seq_one_letter_code
_entity_poly.pdbx_strand_id
1 'polypeptide(L)'
;MTTYHINLEGDVLKVRFGKPGNGDQVVRDAAVRLDEMVVSGELSGGKLLKIDGPASVAVSYLIAHKISQLYGAIAIFDPKIGKQGYKTYIVAATHTPAYKLGELVETDEPQKIKSAIKVVLCGPPQSGKSCLREGLKQAISNIKGAPYPYVITACPDGEGAWFSDAARRDLDLAKRLKDEYKAKFTPEFAQKAAGWVRSANTPLNIIDVGGQITEENRLIMREATHAVILAGDRAKEEVPRWEEFCRDLNIHIIANLDSDFYGTEDHIVTRSPLLTGSVHSLKRGEDVSSRPMVQALARVLAGLCGSSL
;
A
#
# COMPACT_ATOMS: atom_id res chain seq x y z
N MET A 1 -23.03 -7.34 -4.55
CA MET A 1 -21.60 -7.00 -4.72
C MET A 1 -20.87 -7.52 -3.50
N THR A 2 -19.84 -8.33 -3.70
CA THR A 2 -19.09 -9.09 -2.67
C THR A 2 -18.01 -8.24 -1.96
N THR A 3 -17.60 -8.65 -0.77
CA THR A 3 -16.47 -8.07 -0.01
C THR A 3 -15.11 -8.58 -0.49
N TYR A 4 -15.06 -9.64 -1.31
CA TYR A 4 -13.83 -10.17 -1.88
C TYR A 4 -14.05 -10.70 -3.31
N HIS A 5 -13.12 -10.37 -4.21
CA HIS A 5 -13.17 -10.78 -5.62
C HIS A 5 -12.03 -11.74 -5.94
N ILE A 6 -12.36 -12.82 -6.64
CA ILE A 6 -11.41 -13.83 -7.11
C ILE A 6 -11.73 -14.14 -8.58
N ASN A 7 -10.73 -14.08 -9.44
CA ASN A 7 -10.81 -14.45 -10.85
C ASN A 7 -9.54 -15.13 -11.32
N LEU A 8 -9.66 -16.11 -12.23
CA LEU A 8 -8.52 -16.77 -12.83
C LEU A 8 -8.16 -16.10 -14.17
N GLU A 9 -6.88 -15.75 -14.34
CA GLU A 9 -6.31 -15.23 -15.59
C GLU A 9 -5.15 -16.14 -16.01
N GLY A 10 -5.41 -17.10 -16.90
CA GLY A 10 -4.44 -18.13 -17.25
C GLY A 10 -4.10 -18.99 -16.03
N ASP A 11 -2.86 -18.94 -15.59
CA ASP A 11 -2.35 -19.62 -14.38
C ASP A 11 -2.18 -18.68 -13.17
N VAL A 12 -2.80 -17.50 -13.22
CA VAL A 12 -2.75 -16.49 -12.15
C VAL A 12 -4.15 -16.29 -11.54
N LEU A 13 -4.29 -16.64 -10.26
CA LEU A 13 -5.43 -16.30 -9.43
C LEU A 13 -5.32 -14.85 -8.95
N LYS A 14 -6.10 -13.97 -9.55
CA LYS A 14 -6.21 -12.58 -9.14
C LYS A 14 -7.14 -12.48 -7.94
N VAL A 15 -6.68 -11.79 -6.90
CA VAL A 15 -7.44 -11.59 -5.67
C VAL A 15 -7.47 -10.12 -5.29
N ARG A 16 -8.60 -9.63 -4.79
CA ARG A 16 -8.71 -8.24 -4.30
C ARG A 16 -9.86 -8.06 -3.33
N PHE A 17 -9.70 -7.11 -2.42
CA PHE A 17 -10.81 -6.60 -1.60
C PHE A 17 -11.87 -5.93 -2.48
N GLY A 18 -13.13 -6.14 -2.13
CA GLY A 18 -14.30 -5.51 -2.73
C GLY A 18 -14.87 -4.45 -1.81
N LYS A 19 -16.17 -4.54 -1.51
CA LYS A 19 -16.81 -3.63 -0.54
C LYS A 19 -16.19 -3.77 0.86
N PRO A 20 -16.20 -2.69 1.67
CA PRO A 20 -15.83 -2.76 3.08
C PRO A 20 -16.62 -3.85 3.80
N GLY A 21 -15.94 -4.65 4.62
CA GLY A 21 -16.54 -5.74 5.37
C GLY A 21 -15.60 -6.27 6.44
N ASN A 22 -16.16 -6.91 7.47
CA ASN A 22 -15.39 -7.57 8.52
C ASN A 22 -14.68 -8.81 7.98
N GLY A 23 -13.59 -9.21 8.63
CA GLY A 23 -12.75 -10.32 8.17
C GLY A 23 -13.51 -11.64 8.02
N ASP A 24 -14.51 -11.90 8.85
CA ASP A 24 -15.37 -13.08 8.76
C ASP A 24 -16.24 -13.08 7.49
N GLN A 25 -16.78 -11.93 7.10
CA GLN A 25 -17.54 -11.79 5.85
C GLN A 25 -16.65 -11.96 4.62
N VAL A 26 -15.44 -11.37 4.65
CA VAL A 26 -14.45 -11.50 3.57
C VAL A 26 -14.10 -12.97 3.35
N VAL A 27 -13.91 -13.75 4.42
CA VAL A 27 -13.63 -15.20 4.34
C VAL A 27 -14.82 -15.96 3.76
N ARG A 28 -16.05 -15.69 4.21
CA ARG A 28 -17.26 -16.36 3.67
C ARG A 28 -17.44 -16.09 2.18
N ASP A 29 -17.33 -14.83 1.77
CA ASP A 29 -17.47 -14.42 0.37
C ASP A 29 -16.39 -15.05 -0.53
N ALA A 30 -15.14 -15.09 -0.05
CA ALA A 30 -14.04 -15.76 -0.75
C ALA A 30 -14.29 -17.28 -0.88
N ALA A 31 -14.81 -17.92 0.17
CA ALA A 31 -15.07 -19.36 0.18
C ALA A 31 -16.15 -19.73 -0.85
N VAL A 32 -17.27 -18.98 -0.86
CA VAL A 32 -18.35 -19.17 -1.84
C VAL A 32 -17.81 -19.07 -3.27
N ARG A 33 -17.02 -18.04 -3.57
CA ARG A 33 -16.46 -17.87 -4.92
C ARG A 33 -15.49 -19.00 -5.29
N LEU A 34 -14.61 -19.42 -4.38
CA LEU A 34 -13.70 -20.55 -4.66
C LEU A 34 -14.46 -21.85 -4.91
N ASP A 35 -15.51 -22.13 -4.13
CA ASP A 35 -16.34 -23.32 -4.32
C ASP A 35 -17.06 -23.30 -5.67
N GLU A 36 -17.61 -22.15 -6.09
CA GLU A 36 -18.17 -21.98 -7.43
C GLU A 36 -17.14 -22.24 -8.55
N MET A 37 -15.91 -21.73 -8.39
CA MET A 37 -14.82 -21.94 -9.37
C MET A 37 -14.41 -23.42 -9.48
N VAL A 38 -14.39 -24.14 -8.36
CA VAL A 38 -14.06 -25.57 -8.34
C VAL A 38 -15.20 -26.39 -8.96
N VAL A 39 -16.45 -26.14 -8.58
CA VAL A 39 -17.62 -26.86 -9.10
C VAL A 39 -17.81 -26.64 -10.60
N SER A 40 -17.57 -25.42 -11.09
CA SER A 40 -17.66 -25.10 -12.52
C SER A 40 -16.48 -25.60 -13.35
N GLY A 41 -15.40 -26.08 -12.71
CA GLY A 41 -14.17 -26.49 -13.38
C GLY A 41 -13.27 -25.33 -13.82
N GLU A 42 -13.59 -24.07 -13.47
CA GLU A 42 -12.70 -22.92 -13.67
C GLU A 42 -11.36 -23.13 -12.96
N LEU A 43 -11.38 -23.72 -11.75
CA LEU A 43 -10.19 -24.19 -11.03
C LEU A 43 -10.05 -25.71 -11.15
N SER A 44 -9.54 -26.18 -12.29
CA SER A 44 -9.36 -27.61 -12.57
C SER A 44 -8.08 -28.24 -12.00
N GLY A 45 -7.21 -27.43 -11.36
CA GLY A 45 -5.90 -27.87 -10.92
C GLY A 45 -4.79 -27.72 -11.99
N GLY A 46 -3.57 -28.11 -11.64
CA GLY A 46 -2.41 -27.94 -12.53
C GLY A 46 -1.06 -28.09 -11.84
N LYS A 47 0.03 -27.79 -12.56
CA LYS A 47 1.39 -27.90 -12.02
C LYS A 47 1.72 -26.79 -11.01
N LEU A 48 1.35 -25.56 -11.35
CA LEU A 48 1.61 -24.36 -10.56
C LEU A 48 0.41 -23.42 -10.67
N LEU A 49 0.01 -22.82 -9.55
CA LEU A 49 -0.86 -21.65 -9.54
C LEU A 49 -0.14 -20.46 -8.92
N LYS A 50 -0.22 -19.31 -9.58
CA LYS A 50 0.28 -18.04 -9.05
C LYS A 50 -0.88 -17.27 -8.41
N ILE A 51 -0.67 -16.66 -7.25
CA ILE A 51 -1.65 -15.79 -6.60
C ILE A 51 -1.14 -14.36 -6.63
N ASP A 52 -1.97 -13.43 -7.10
CA ASP A 52 -1.60 -12.03 -7.33
C ASP A 52 -2.68 -11.07 -6.85
N GLY A 53 -2.34 -10.31 -5.81
CA GLY A 53 -3.17 -9.25 -5.26
C GLY A 53 -3.25 -9.30 -3.73
N PRO A 54 -3.91 -8.30 -3.11
CA PRO A 54 -3.98 -8.18 -1.66
C PRO A 54 -4.93 -9.22 -1.06
N ALA A 55 -4.46 -9.89 -0.01
CA ALA A 55 -5.24 -10.83 0.79
C ALA A 55 -5.00 -10.59 2.29
N SER A 56 -6.03 -10.79 3.12
CA SER A 56 -5.84 -10.88 4.57
C SER A 56 -5.22 -12.23 4.93
N VAL A 57 -4.60 -12.33 6.10
CA VAL A 57 -4.02 -13.59 6.59
C VAL A 57 -5.05 -14.73 6.56
N ALA A 58 -6.27 -14.48 7.05
CA ALA A 58 -7.34 -15.49 7.07
C ALA A 58 -7.76 -15.94 5.66
N VAL A 59 -7.84 -15.00 4.71
CA VAL A 59 -8.17 -15.32 3.32
C VAL A 59 -7.03 -16.10 2.65
N SER A 60 -5.77 -15.80 2.93
CA SER A 60 -4.63 -16.56 2.42
C SER A 60 -4.68 -18.03 2.86
N TYR A 61 -5.00 -18.29 4.14
CA TYR A 61 -5.17 -19.67 4.63
C TYR A 61 -6.37 -20.37 4.00
N LEU A 62 -7.50 -19.68 3.82
CA LEU A 62 -8.66 -20.23 3.12
C LEU A 62 -8.32 -20.61 1.68
N ILE A 63 -7.69 -19.70 0.93
CA ILE A 63 -7.31 -19.95 -0.47
C ILE A 63 -6.39 -21.17 -0.54
N ALA A 64 -5.34 -21.21 0.29
CA ALA A 64 -4.43 -22.35 0.37
C ALA A 64 -5.18 -23.65 0.70
N HIS A 65 -6.07 -23.64 1.70
CA HIS A 65 -6.86 -24.82 2.07
C HIS A 65 -7.71 -25.34 0.90
N LYS A 66 -8.36 -24.45 0.15
CA LYS A 66 -9.26 -24.81 -0.95
C LYS A 66 -8.53 -25.33 -2.18
N ILE A 67 -7.32 -24.84 -2.48
CA ILE A 67 -6.67 -25.10 -3.78
C ILE A 67 -5.39 -25.94 -3.69
N SER A 68 -4.77 -26.13 -2.52
CA SER A 68 -3.50 -26.86 -2.39
C SER A 68 -3.58 -28.31 -2.88
N GLN A 69 -4.76 -28.95 -2.82
CA GLN A 69 -4.94 -30.30 -3.34
C GLN A 69 -5.13 -30.35 -4.86
N LEU A 70 -5.44 -29.20 -5.49
CA LEU A 70 -5.69 -29.12 -6.93
C LEU A 70 -4.40 -28.83 -7.71
N TYR A 71 -3.45 -28.12 -7.10
CA TYR A 71 -2.22 -27.69 -7.75
C TYR A 71 -0.98 -28.33 -7.13
N GLY A 72 -0.03 -28.73 -7.98
CA GLY A 72 1.26 -29.27 -7.53
C GLY A 72 2.03 -28.28 -6.67
N ALA A 73 1.98 -26.98 -7.01
CA ALA A 73 2.56 -25.90 -6.21
C ALA A 73 1.71 -24.62 -6.27
N ILE A 74 1.85 -23.78 -5.25
CA ILE A 74 1.24 -22.45 -5.16
C ILE A 74 2.36 -21.43 -4.91
N ALA A 75 2.40 -20.39 -5.74
CA ALA A 75 3.34 -19.29 -5.59
C ALA A 75 2.61 -17.95 -5.37
N ILE A 76 3.13 -17.12 -4.45
CA ILE A 76 2.50 -15.87 -4.02
C ILE A 76 3.32 -14.69 -4.54
N PHE A 77 2.68 -13.72 -5.19
CA PHE A 77 3.34 -12.51 -5.64
C PHE A 77 3.87 -11.71 -4.44
N ASP A 78 5.17 -11.39 -4.44
CA ASP A 78 5.75 -10.43 -3.49
C ASP A 78 6.23 -9.19 -4.28
N PRO A 79 5.64 -8.01 -4.01
CA PRO A 79 5.92 -6.81 -4.78
C PRO A 79 7.30 -6.18 -4.51
N LYS A 80 8.05 -6.67 -3.51
CA LYS A 80 9.34 -6.10 -3.06
C LYS A 80 10.54 -6.95 -3.50
N ILE A 81 10.33 -7.97 -4.32
CA ILE A 81 11.39 -8.84 -4.83
C ILE A 81 11.30 -8.95 -6.35
N GLY A 82 12.38 -9.44 -6.96
CA GLY A 82 12.44 -9.64 -8.41
C GLY A 82 13.10 -8.51 -9.16
N LYS A 83 13.21 -8.70 -10.47
CA LYS A 83 13.72 -7.68 -11.38
C LYS A 83 12.64 -6.64 -11.69
N GLN A 84 13.06 -5.40 -11.88
CA GLN A 84 12.17 -4.32 -12.29
C GLN A 84 11.44 -4.69 -13.59
N GLY A 85 10.13 -4.46 -13.62
CA GLY A 85 9.28 -4.80 -14.77
C GLY A 85 8.77 -6.24 -14.76
N TYR A 86 9.31 -7.15 -13.94
CA TYR A 86 8.85 -8.54 -13.86
C TYR A 86 8.09 -8.81 -12.57
N LYS A 87 7.08 -9.69 -12.60
CA LYS A 87 6.47 -10.17 -11.35
C LYS A 87 7.23 -11.38 -10.87
N THR A 88 7.57 -11.37 -9.58
CA THR A 88 8.21 -12.51 -8.93
C THR A 88 7.29 -13.05 -7.84
N TYR A 89 7.13 -14.37 -7.87
CA TYR A 89 6.29 -15.14 -6.98
C TYR A 89 7.16 -16.04 -6.12
N ILE A 90 6.80 -16.22 -4.85
CA ILE A 90 7.48 -17.12 -3.93
C ILE A 90 6.64 -18.39 -3.79
N VAL A 91 7.21 -19.55 -4.09
CA VAL A 91 6.54 -20.84 -3.85
C VAL A 91 6.32 -21.03 -2.35
N ALA A 92 5.06 -21.00 -1.93
CA ALA A 92 4.64 -21.05 -0.53
C ALA A 92 4.07 -22.41 -0.11
N ALA A 93 3.55 -23.19 -1.09
CA ALA A 93 3.10 -24.56 -0.89
C ALA A 93 3.52 -25.40 -2.09
N THR A 94 3.95 -26.65 -1.84
CA THR A 94 4.30 -27.60 -2.90
C THR A 94 4.06 -29.03 -2.42
N HIS A 95 3.51 -29.85 -3.31
CA HIS A 95 3.33 -31.30 -3.18
C HIS A 95 4.04 -32.04 -4.32
N THR A 96 4.92 -31.34 -5.05
CA THR A 96 5.64 -31.87 -6.21
C THR A 96 7.14 -31.57 -6.10
N PRO A 97 8.02 -32.48 -6.57
CA PRO A 97 9.46 -32.19 -6.62
C PRO A 97 9.83 -31.15 -7.69
N ALA A 98 8.89 -30.79 -8.59
CA ALA A 98 9.14 -29.83 -9.67
C ALA A 98 9.37 -28.39 -9.17
N TYR A 99 8.89 -28.05 -7.97
CA TYR A 99 9.04 -26.72 -7.36
C TYR A 99 9.44 -26.86 -5.90
N LYS A 100 10.43 -26.08 -5.46
CA LYS A 100 10.92 -26.07 -4.08
C LYS A 100 10.24 -24.98 -3.26
N LEU A 101 10.02 -25.25 -1.97
CA LEU A 101 9.57 -24.21 -1.04
C LEU A 101 10.57 -23.04 -1.02
N GLY A 102 10.05 -21.82 -1.11
CA GLY A 102 10.86 -20.59 -1.17
C GLY A 102 11.49 -20.30 -2.52
N GLU A 103 11.26 -21.14 -3.54
CA GLU A 103 11.71 -20.88 -4.90
C GLU A 103 11.03 -19.62 -5.47
N LEU A 104 11.80 -18.83 -6.23
CA LEU A 104 11.31 -17.64 -6.91
C LEU A 104 10.92 -17.99 -8.35
N VAL A 105 9.65 -17.76 -8.69
CA VAL A 105 9.11 -17.91 -10.05
C VAL A 105 8.88 -16.52 -10.62
N GLU A 106 9.65 -16.15 -11.64
CA GLU A 106 9.52 -14.87 -12.36
C GLU A 106 8.59 -15.04 -13.58
N THR A 107 7.87 -13.98 -13.98
CA THR A 107 7.11 -14.00 -15.23
C THR A 107 8.04 -14.02 -16.45
N ASP A 108 7.66 -14.74 -17.50
CA ASP A 108 8.47 -14.83 -18.73
C ASP A 108 8.54 -13.49 -19.47
N GLU A 109 7.43 -12.74 -19.46
CA GLU A 109 7.34 -11.42 -20.09
C GLU A 109 7.39 -10.31 -19.04
N PRO A 110 8.04 -9.17 -19.37
CA PRO A 110 7.92 -7.98 -18.56
C PRO A 110 6.48 -7.48 -18.59
N GLN A 111 5.99 -6.97 -17.45
CA GLN A 111 4.75 -6.23 -17.40
C GLN A 111 4.80 -5.11 -18.44
N LYS A 112 3.69 -4.89 -19.16
CA LYS A 112 3.52 -3.67 -19.99
C LYS A 112 3.87 -2.48 -19.12
N ILE A 113 4.98 -1.81 -19.42
CA ILE A 113 5.58 -0.81 -18.54
C ILE A 113 4.60 0.34 -18.37
N LYS A 114 3.89 0.34 -17.24
CA LYS A 114 3.44 1.58 -16.60
C LYS A 114 4.53 1.92 -15.58
N SER A 115 5.03 3.15 -15.58
CA SER A 115 5.98 3.61 -14.57
C SER A 115 5.39 3.35 -13.18
N ALA A 116 6.06 2.54 -12.37
CA ALA A 116 5.63 2.28 -11.00
C ALA A 116 5.67 3.60 -10.23
N ILE A 117 4.50 4.09 -9.81
CA ILE A 117 4.40 5.32 -9.05
C ILE A 117 4.80 5.01 -7.61
N LYS A 118 5.82 5.71 -7.13
CA LYS A 118 6.37 5.60 -5.77
C LYS A 118 6.26 6.96 -5.10
N VAL A 119 5.19 7.15 -4.33
CA VAL A 119 4.88 8.44 -3.70
C VAL A 119 5.27 8.40 -2.23
N VAL A 120 6.16 9.28 -1.82
CA VAL A 120 6.48 9.45 -0.40
C VAL A 120 5.51 10.44 0.27
N LEU A 121 4.99 10.07 1.44
CA LEU A 121 4.33 11.00 2.35
C LEU A 121 5.39 11.57 3.29
N CYS A 122 5.78 12.83 3.08
CA CYS A 122 6.86 13.48 3.80
C CYS A 122 6.38 14.79 4.46
N GLY A 123 7.28 15.42 5.21
CA GLY A 123 6.98 16.63 5.97
C GLY A 123 7.23 16.45 7.48
N PRO A 124 7.15 17.55 8.25
CA PRO A 124 7.56 17.59 9.66
C PRO A 124 6.86 16.57 10.56
N PRO A 125 7.38 16.28 11.77
CA PRO A 125 6.75 15.33 12.68
C PRO A 125 5.32 15.76 13.05
N GLN A 126 4.50 14.79 13.45
CA GLN A 126 3.13 15.04 13.95
C GLN A 126 2.18 15.76 12.98
N SER A 127 2.49 15.81 11.68
CA SER A 127 1.62 16.39 10.66
C SER A 127 0.43 15.52 10.22
N GLY A 128 0.23 14.33 10.82
CA GLY A 128 -0.89 13.45 10.45
C GLY A 128 -0.65 12.52 9.25
N LYS A 129 0.61 12.36 8.80
CA LYS A 129 0.99 11.49 7.65
C LYS A 129 0.36 10.10 7.70
N SER A 130 0.43 9.41 8.83
CA SER A 130 -0.09 8.05 8.97
C SER A 130 -1.63 8.00 8.92
N CYS A 131 -2.31 9.04 9.40
CA CYS A 131 -3.77 9.18 9.25
C CYS A 131 -4.13 9.41 7.77
N LEU A 132 -3.40 10.28 7.08
CA LEU A 132 -3.56 10.54 5.65
C LEU A 132 -3.32 9.27 4.83
N ARG A 133 -2.26 8.50 5.15
CA ARG A 133 -1.92 7.22 4.50
C ARG A 133 -3.09 6.23 4.51
N GLU A 134 -3.72 6.03 5.66
CA GLU A 134 -4.86 5.11 5.77
C GLU A 134 -6.11 5.63 5.05
N GLY A 135 -6.38 6.93 5.16
CA GLY A 135 -7.45 7.57 4.39
C GLY A 135 -7.26 7.42 2.89
N LEU A 136 -6.05 7.66 2.39
CA LEU A 136 -5.70 7.50 0.98
C LEU A 136 -5.83 6.05 0.51
N LYS A 137 -5.36 5.09 1.31
CA LYS A 137 -5.49 3.67 1.00
C LYS A 137 -6.95 3.28 0.74
N GLN A 138 -7.85 3.73 1.61
CA GLN A 138 -9.29 3.47 1.49
C GLN A 138 -9.91 4.25 0.33
N ALA A 139 -9.60 5.55 0.20
CA ALA A 139 -10.12 6.41 -0.85
C ALA A 139 -9.77 5.89 -2.26
N ILE A 140 -8.50 5.51 -2.48
CA ILE A 140 -8.02 4.99 -3.77
C ILE A 140 -8.66 3.64 -4.08
N SER A 141 -8.77 2.75 -3.07
CA SER A 141 -9.41 1.43 -3.26
C SER A 141 -10.88 1.53 -3.67
N ASN A 142 -11.54 2.64 -3.34
CA ASN A 142 -12.92 2.93 -3.74
C ASN A 142 -13.04 3.54 -5.16
N ILE A 143 -11.93 3.95 -5.77
CA ILE A 143 -11.93 4.47 -7.15
C ILE A 143 -11.97 3.28 -8.12
N LYS A 144 -13.03 3.20 -8.92
CA LYS A 144 -13.19 2.15 -9.92
C LYS A 144 -12.01 2.16 -10.90
N GLY A 145 -11.34 1.01 -11.02
CA GLY A 145 -10.22 0.84 -11.95
C GLY A 145 -8.88 1.39 -11.45
N ALA A 146 -8.83 2.05 -10.29
CA ALA A 146 -7.57 2.43 -9.68
C ALA A 146 -6.78 1.19 -9.22
N PRO A 147 -5.44 1.23 -9.29
CA PRO A 147 -4.62 0.17 -8.71
C PRO A 147 -4.74 0.16 -7.19
N TYR A 148 -4.63 -1.03 -6.60
CA TYR A 148 -4.53 -1.13 -5.14
C TYR A 148 -3.24 -0.44 -4.65
N PRO A 149 -3.33 0.52 -3.72
CA PRO A 149 -2.16 1.24 -3.24
C PRO A 149 -1.35 0.36 -2.28
N TYR A 150 -0.17 -0.08 -2.71
CA TYR A 150 0.74 -0.84 -1.85
C TYR A 150 1.43 0.11 -0.86
N VAL A 151 1.38 -0.19 0.44
CA VAL A 151 1.96 0.67 1.47
C VAL A 151 3.29 0.08 1.94
N ILE A 152 4.35 0.90 1.94
CA ILE A 152 5.66 0.58 2.49
C ILE A 152 5.85 1.44 3.74
N THR A 153 5.85 0.80 4.91
CA THR A 153 6.24 1.45 6.17
C THR A 153 7.78 1.51 6.24
N ALA A 154 8.34 2.65 5.88
CA ALA A 154 9.77 2.89 5.81
C ALA A 154 10.28 3.71 7.01
N CYS A 155 9.59 3.60 8.16
CA CYS A 155 9.99 4.20 9.42
C CYS A 155 9.81 3.17 10.55
N PRO A 156 10.82 2.95 11.42
CA PRO A 156 10.70 2.01 12.52
C PRO A 156 10.07 2.65 13.76
N ASP A 157 9.00 3.43 13.59
CA ASP A 157 8.38 4.21 14.67
C ASP A 157 7.40 3.40 15.55
N GLY A 158 7.34 2.09 15.32
CA GLY A 158 6.44 1.16 16.00
C GLY A 158 5.02 1.14 15.43
N GLU A 159 4.74 1.95 14.40
CA GLU A 159 3.45 1.96 13.72
C GLU A 159 3.38 0.89 12.62
N GLY A 160 2.17 0.44 12.31
CA GLY A 160 1.90 -0.51 11.23
C GLY A 160 0.49 -0.36 10.69
N ALA A 161 0.12 -1.24 9.75
CA ALA A 161 -1.25 -1.30 9.22
C ALA A 161 -2.29 -1.61 10.32
N TRP A 162 -1.86 -2.20 11.43
CA TRP A 162 -2.71 -2.53 12.59
C TRP A 162 -3.10 -1.31 13.43
N PHE A 163 -2.31 -0.23 13.40
CA PHE A 163 -2.44 0.86 14.37
C PHE A 163 -3.78 1.59 14.24
N SER A 164 -4.19 1.93 13.02
CA SER A 164 -5.41 2.72 12.80
C SER A 164 -6.66 1.96 13.27
N ASP A 165 -6.73 0.66 12.96
CA ASP A 165 -7.83 -0.20 13.39
C ASP A 165 -7.82 -0.44 14.91
N ALA A 166 -6.64 -0.57 15.52
CA ALA A 166 -6.51 -0.65 16.97
C ALA A 166 -6.97 0.66 17.62
N ALA A 167 -6.52 1.81 17.10
CA ALA A 167 -6.83 3.13 17.62
C ALA A 167 -8.32 3.50 17.52
N ARG A 168 -9.04 2.97 16.51
CA ARG A 168 -10.50 3.06 16.41
C ARG A 168 -11.23 2.40 17.57
N ARG A 169 -10.64 1.35 18.15
CA ARG A 169 -11.25 0.54 19.22
C ARG A 169 -10.77 0.98 20.60
N ASP A 170 -9.45 1.17 20.73
CA ASP A 170 -8.77 1.54 21.96
C ASP A 170 -7.49 2.31 21.61
N LEU A 171 -7.57 3.64 21.67
CA LEU A 171 -6.47 4.53 21.32
C LEU A 171 -5.29 4.41 22.29
N ASP A 172 -5.55 4.14 23.58
CA ASP A 172 -4.50 4.11 24.59
C ASP A 172 -3.72 2.80 24.53
N LEU A 173 -4.40 1.67 24.32
CA LEU A 173 -3.74 0.40 23.99
C LEU A 173 -2.90 0.53 22.71
N ALA A 174 -3.45 1.14 21.65
CA ALA A 174 -2.72 1.31 20.40
C ALA A 174 -1.44 2.13 20.58
N LYS A 175 -1.48 3.22 21.36
CA LYS A 175 -0.30 4.03 21.71
C LYS A 175 0.74 3.23 22.48
N ARG A 176 0.33 2.50 23.53
CA ARG A 176 1.25 1.67 24.33
C ARG A 176 1.97 0.64 23.46
N LEU A 177 1.22 -0.10 22.64
CA LEU A 177 1.80 -1.09 21.72
C LEU A 177 2.76 -0.42 20.74
N LYS A 178 2.40 0.75 20.18
CA LYS A 178 3.29 1.49 19.27
C LYS A 178 4.62 1.81 19.96
N ASP A 179 4.59 2.29 21.19
CA ASP A 179 5.80 2.62 21.94
C ASP A 179 6.64 1.37 22.25
N GLU A 180 6.00 0.23 22.55
CA GLU A 180 6.66 -1.07 22.76
C GLU A 180 7.35 -1.61 21.50
N TYR A 181 6.74 -1.43 20.32
CA TYR A 181 7.27 -1.90 19.04
C TYR A 181 8.22 -0.92 18.35
N LYS A 182 8.38 0.29 18.90
CA LYS A 182 9.26 1.32 18.33
C LYS A 182 10.71 0.86 18.35
N ALA A 183 11.37 0.95 17.21
CA ALA A 183 12.77 0.56 17.05
C ALA A 183 13.64 1.76 16.65
N LYS A 184 14.96 1.58 16.73
CA LYS A 184 15.91 2.60 16.29
C LYS A 184 15.91 2.70 14.77
N PHE A 185 16.01 3.93 14.28
CA PHE A 185 16.24 4.18 12.86
C PHE A 185 17.74 4.05 12.58
N THR A 186 18.16 2.87 12.13
CA THR A 186 19.57 2.58 11.83
C THR A 186 19.85 2.68 10.33
N PRO A 187 21.12 2.91 9.93
CA PRO A 187 21.52 2.86 8.53
C PRO A 187 21.17 1.53 7.84
N GLU A 188 21.27 0.40 8.54
CA GLU A 188 20.92 -0.92 8.01
C GLU A 188 19.42 -1.03 7.73
N PHE A 189 18.58 -0.51 8.63
CA PHE A 189 17.15 -0.40 8.38
C PHE A 189 16.88 0.49 7.16
N ALA A 190 17.55 1.64 7.07
CA ALA A 190 17.39 2.57 5.95
C ALA A 190 17.77 1.92 4.60
N GLN A 191 18.88 1.19 4.55
CA GLN A 191 19.30 0.44 3.35
C GLN A 191 18.27 -0.63 2.98
N LYS A 192 17.76 -1.37 3.96
CA LYS A 192 16.72 -2.38 3.75
C LYS A 192 15.43 -1.76 3.21
N ALA A 193 14.99 -0.64 3.80
CA ALA A 193 13.82 0.09 3.39
C ALA A 193 13.96 0.71 1.99
N ALA A 194 15.12 1.29 1.68
CA ALA A 194 15.45 1.73 0.33
C ALA A 194 15.38 0.58 -0.68
N GLY A 195 15.86 -0.61 -0.31
CA GLY A 195 15.71 -1.82 -1.11
C GLY A 195 14.25 -2.18 -1.38
N TRP A 196 13.36 -2.09 -0.39
CA TRP A 196 11.93 -2.31 -0.58
C TRP A 196 11.33 -1.30 -1.56
N VAL A 197 11.64 -0.01 -1.40
CA VAL A 197 11.14 1.05 -2.29
C VAL A 197 11.67 0.87 -3.70
N ARG A 198 12.95 0.52 -3.87
CA ARG A 198 13.55 0.24 -5.18
C ARG A 198 12.86 -0.90 -5.91
N SER A 199 12.66 -2.03 -5.22
CA SER A 199 12.07 -3.24 -5.81
C SER A 199 10.56 -3.17 -5.96
N ALA A 200 9.88 -2.19 -5.34
CA ALA A 200 8.44 -2.03 -5.38
C ALA A 200 7.91 -1.95 -6.83
N ASN A 201 7.27 -3.02 -7.29
CA ASN A 201 6.86 -3.19 -8.68
C ASN A 201 5.32 -3.24 -8.87
N THR A 202 4.57 -2.68 -7.92
CA THR A 202 3.13 -2.44 -8.12
C THR A 202 2.89 -1.10 -8.81
N PRO A 203 1.75 -0.90 -9.49
CA PRO A 203 1.48 0.35 -10.19
C PRO A 203 1.49 1.59 -9.29
N LEU A 204 1.08 1.46 -8.03
CA LEU A 204 1.02 2.55 -7.06
C LEU A 204 1.52 2.11 -5.69
N ASN A 205 2.57 2.77 -5.21
CA ASN A 205 3.22 2.51 -3.94
C ASN A 205 3.23 3.80 -3.11
N ILE A 206 2.73 3.74 -1.89
CA ILE A 206 2.76 4.81 -0.90
C ILE A 206 3.85 4.49 0.13
N ILE A 207 4.83 5.38 0.26
CA ILE A 207 5.96 5.23 1.17
C ILE A 207 5.75 6.15 2.36
N ASP A 208 5.63 5.58 3.55
CA ASP A 208 5.50 6.31 4.81
C ASP A 208 6.88 6.42 5.48
N VAL A 209 7.42 7.64 5.55
CA VAL A 209 8.77 7.92 6.08
C VAL A 209 8.72 8.73 7.38
N GLY A 210 9.85 8.74 8.09
CA GLY A 210 10.00 9.53 9.30
C GLY A 210 9.82 11.04 9.03
N GLY A 211 9.35 11.77 10.03
CA GLY A 211 9.06 13.22 9.89
C GLY A 211 10.27 14.14 9.98
N GLN A 212 11.50 13.65 9.80
CA GLN A 212 12.73 14.45 9.89
C GLN A 212 13.55 14.34 8.60
N ILE A 213 14.25 15.40 8.21
CA ILE A 213 15.23 15.33 7.12
C ILE A 213 16.52 14.73 7.68
N THR A 214 16.81 13.47 7.32
CA THR A 214 17.99 12.73 7.78
C THR A 214 18.63 11.98 6.61
N GLU A 215 19.86 11.51 6.78
CA GLU A 215 20.54 10.69 5.76
C GLU A 215 19.84 9.33 5.56
N GLU A 216 19.24 8.76 6.59
CA GLU A 216 18.42 7.55 6.47
C GLU A 216 17.20 7.78 5.56
N ASN A 217 16.48 8.88 5.78
CA ASN A 217 15.35 9.25 4.92
C ASN A 217 15.83 9.63 3.51
N ARG A 218 17.03 10.22 3.36
CA ARG A 218 17.64 10.50 2.06
C ARG A 218 17.85 9.21 1.27
N LEU A 219 18.40 8.17 1.90
CA LEU A 219 18.62 6.86 1.27
C LEU A 219 17.30 6.23 0.78
N ILE A 220 16.24 6.32 1.58
CA ILE A 220 14.93 5.75 1.24
C ILE A 220 14.24 6.57 0.14
N MET A 221 14.18 7.89 0.31
CA MET A 221 13.42 8.79 -0.56
C MET A 221 14.04 8.91 -1.95
N ARG A 222 15.35 8.73 -2.10
CA ARG A 222 16.01 8.73 -3.43
C ARG A 222 15.44 7.68 -4.38
N GLU A 223 14.82 6.63 -3.87
CA GLU A 223 14.20 5.57 -4.67
C GLU A 223 12.71 5.87 -5.02
N ALA A 224 12.17 6.98 -4.53
CA ALA A 224 10.82 7.46 -4.81
C ALA A 224 10.77 8.32 -6.08
N THR A 225 9.56 8.57 -6.57
CA THR A 225 9.30 9.32 -7.82
C THR A 225 8.53 10.61 -7.58
N HIS A 226 7.60 10.58 -6.62
CA HIS A 226 6.73 11.70 -6.30
C HIS A 226 6.67 11.94 -4.80
N ALA A 227 6.29 13.15 -4.38
CA ALA A 227 6.14 13.52 -2.98
C ALA A 227 4.79 14.20 -2.71
N VAL A 228 4.22 13.87 -1.57
CA VAL A 228 3.16 14.64 -0.90
C VAL A 228 3.78 15.20 0.38
N ILE A 229 3.92 16.53 0.43
CA ILE A 229 4.36 17.23 1.63
C ILE A 229 3.13 17.54 2.47
N LEU A 230 3.19 17.17 3.75
CA LEU A 230 2.15 17.45 4.74
C LEU A 230 2.78 18.09 5.97
N ALA A 231 2.39 19.32 6.30
CA ALA A 231 2.90 20.07 7.44
C ALA A 231 1.76 20.53 8.35
N GLY A 232 1.94 20.37 9.67
CA GLY A 232 1.01 20.93 10.65
C GLY A 232 1.30 22.40 10.91
N ASP A 233 0.35 23.12 11.51
CA ASP A 233 0.44 24.58 11.75
C ASP A 233 1.71 25.03 12.46
N ARG A 234 2.25 24.20 13.36
CA ARG A 234 3.45 24.50 14.16
C ARG A 234 4.78 24.27 13.43
N ALA A 235 4.75 23.78 12.19
CA ALA A 235 5.94 23.45 11.44
C ALA A 235 5.80 23.84 9.95
N LYS A 236 4.92 24.80 9.64
CA LYS A 236 4.77 25.30 8.26
C LYS A 236 6.05 25.94 7.76
N GLU A 237 6.85 26.53 8.64
CA GLU A 237 8.16 27.10 8.29
C GLU A 237 9.19 26.06 7.79
N GLU A 238 8.97 24.77 8.05
CA GLU A 238 9.85 23.71 7.57
C GLU A 238 9.52 23.24 6.15
N VAL A 239 8.37 23.64 5.59
CA VAL A 239 7.94 23.22 4.25
C VAL A 239 8.97 23.54 3.17
N PRO A 240 9.57 24.75 3.09
CA PRO A 240 10.59 25.05 2.09
C PRO A 240 11.81 24.10 2.15
N ARG A 241 12.19 23.63 3.34
CA ARG A 241 13.29 22.66 3.51
C ARG A 241 12.91 21.28 2.95
N TRP A 242 11.66 20.86 3.13
CA TRP A 242 11.16 19.62 2.54
C TRP A 242 11.03 19.71 1.02
N GLU A 243 10.64 20.87 0.49
CA GLU A 243 10.61 21.12 -0.95
C GLU A 243 12.01 21.05 -1.57
N GLU A 244 13.00 21.69 -0.93
CA GLU A 244 14.40 21.62 -1.32
C GLU A 244 14.92 20.18 -1.26
N PHE A 245 14.64 19.45 -0.18
CA PHE A 245 15.05 18.06 -0.05
C PHE A 245 14.46 17.15 -1.14
N CYS A 246 13.20 17.36 -1.53
CA CYS A 246 12.60 16.63 -2.66
C CYS A 246 13.26 17.02 -3.99
N ARG A 247 13.56 18.31 -4.18
CA ARG A 247 14.23 18.83 -5.38
C ARG A 247 15.63 18.24 -5.55
N ASP A 248 16.43 18.19 -4.48
CA ASP A 248 17.76 17.60 -4.45
C ASP A 248 17.76 16.12 -4.86
N LEU A 249 16.67 15.43 -4.56
CA LEU A 249 16.46 14.01 -4.89
C LEU A 249 15.76 13.80 -6.24
N ASN A 250 15.48 14.87 -7.00
CA ASN A 250 14.72 14.83 -8.25
C ASN A 250 13.31 14.21 -8.10
N ILE A 251 12.69 14.40 -6.94
CA ILE A 251 11.35 13.89 -6.63
C ILE A 251 10.30 14.94 -7.03
N HIS A 252 9.32 14.55 -7.83
CA HIS A 252 8.26 15.45 -8.27
C HIS A 252 7.21 15.67 -7.17
N ILE A 253 7.10 16.90 -6.67
CA ILE A 253 6.10 17.25 -5.65
C ILE A 253 4.74 17.39 -6.32
N ILE A 254 3.78 16.55 -5.91
CA ILE A 254 2.41 16.52 -6.47
C ILE A 254 1.36 17.13 -5.54
N ALA A 255 1.71 17.26 -4.25
CA ALA A 255 0.87 17.96 -3.30
C ALA A 255 1.70 18.62 -2.19
N ASN A 256 1.26 19.81 -1.78
CA ASN A 256 1.75 20.51 -0.59
C ASN A 256 0.53 20.91 0.24
N LEU A 257 0.33 20.20 1.36
CA LEU A 257 -0.89 20.22 2.14
C LEU A 257 -0.62 20.74 3.56
N ASP A 258 -1.50 21.63 4.00
CA ASP A 258 -1.59 22.05 5.38
C ASP A 258 -2.45 21.06 6.18
N SER A 259 -1.89 20.46 7.22
CA SER A 259 -2.63 19.71 8.24
C SER A 259 -3.14 20.69 9.28
N ASP A 260 -4.33 21.24 9.07
CA ASP A 260 -5.00 22.13 10.01
C ASP A 260 -5.67 21.30 11.12
N PHE A 261 -5.04 21.23 12.29
CA PHE A 261 -5.54 20.37 13.36
C PHE A 261 -6.86 20.88 13.97
N TYR A 262 -7.06 22.19 13.95
CA TYR A 262 -8.22 22.88 14.54
C TYR A 262 -9.31 23.24 13.53
N GLY A 263 -9.01 23.08 12.24
CA GLY A 263 -9.95 23.24 11.15
C GLY A 263 -11.16 22.33 11.29
N THR A 264 -12.26 22.74 10.68
CA THR A 264 -13.53 22.02 10.67
C THR A 264 -13.90 21.48 9.30
N GLU A 265 -13.24 21.97 8.24
CA GLU A 265 -13.47 21.55 6.87
C GLU A 265 -12.17 21.56 6.05
N ASP A 266 -12.16 20.79 4.96
CA ASP A 266 -11.05 20.79 4.00
C ASP A 266 -11.18 21.98 3.06
N HIS A 267 -10.07 22.62 2.73
CA HIS A 267 -10.03 23.67 1.73
C HIS A 267 -9.08 23.28 0.60
N ILE A 268 -9.58 23.23 -0.64
CA ILE A 268 -8.74 23.00 -1.82
C ILE A 268 -8.49 24.35 -2.49
N VAL A 269 -7.23 24.75 -2.57
CA VAL A 269 -6.82 26.02 -3.19
C VAL A 269 -6.48 25.79 -4.68
N THR A 270 -5.62 24.82 -4.96
CA THR A 270 -5.26 24.44 -6.34
C THR A 270 -5.31 22.93 -6.51
N ARG A 271 -5.72 22.44 -7.68
CA ARG A 271 -5.75 21.01 -8.02
C ARG A 271 -4.62 20.57 -8.96
N SER A 272 -4.16 21.49 -9.80
CA SER A 272 -3.17 21.24 -10.86
C SER A 272 -2.40 22.55 -11.13
N PRO A 273 -1.10 22.51 -11.46
CA PRO A 273 -0.24 21.32 -11.57
C PRO A 273 0.17 20.72 -10.22
N LEU A 274 -0.08 21.43 -9.12
CA LEU A 274 0.23 21.03 -7.75
C LEU A 274 -1.06 21.08 -6.92
N LEU A 275 -1.38 20.01 -6.19
CA LEU A 275 -2.50 20.02 -5.26
C LEU A 275 -2.11 20.76 -3.99
N THR A 276 -2.84 21.83 -3.66
CA THR A 276 -2.59 22.63 -2.44
C THR A 276 -3.87 22.94 -1.69
N GLY A 277 -3.73 23.24 -0.41
CA GLY A 277 -4.81 23.60 0.50
C GLY A 277 -4.65 22.92 1.86
N SER A 278 -5.73 22.81 2.60
CA SER A 278 -5.73 22.19 3.93
C SER A 278 -6.58 20.94 4.00
N VAL A 279 -6.11 20.00 4.83
CA VAL A 279 -6.89 18.87 5.34
C VAL A 279 -7.12 19.09 6.82
N HIS A 280 -8.38 19.10 7.24
CA HIS A 280 -8.70 19.37 8.63
C HIS A 280 -8.48 18.14 9.51
N SER A 281 -8.14 18.36 10.78
CA SER A 281 -8.22 17.44 11.92
C SER A 281 -7.85 15.98 11.63
N LEU A 282 -6.60 15.73 11.22
CA LEU A 282 -6.09 14.37 11.00
C LEU A 282 -5.82 13.63 12.33
N LYS A 283 -6.89 13.10 12.93
CA LYS A 283 -6.85 12.35 14.20
C LYS A 283 -6.73 10.85 13.99
N ARG A 284 -5.96 10.20 14.85
CA ARG A 284 -5.84 8.74 14.91
C ARG A 284 -7.20 8.15 15.30
N GLY A 285 -7.61 7.08 14.62
CA GLY A 285 -8.88 6.41 14.87
C GLY A 285 -10.06 6.96 14.07
N GLU A 286 -9.89 8.02 13.26
CA GLU A 286 -10.95 8.53 12.39
C GLU A 286 -10.84 7.95 10.97
N ASP A 287 -11.98 7.76 10.31
CA ASP A 287 -12.01 7.52 8.87
C ASP A 287 -11.99 8.88 8.14
N VAL A 288 -10.90 9.14 7.44
CA VAL A 288 -10.70 10.37 6.67
C VAL A 288 -10.84 10.15 5.16
N SER A 289 -11.18 8.94 4.73
CA SER A 289 -11.17 8.53 3.33
C SER A 289 -12.18 9.28 2.46
N SER A 290 -13.30 9.71 3.04
CA SER A 290 -14.35 10.48 2.35
C SER A 290 -14.06 11.99 2.28
N ARG A 291 -13.03 12.48 2.97
CA ARG A 291 -12.74 13.92 3.08
C ARG A 291 -12.37 14.53 1.72
N PRO A 292 -12.84 15.75 1.38
CA PRO A 292 -12.63 16.36 0.06
C PRO A 292 -11.16 16.41 -0.40
N MET A 293 -10.23 16.77 0.48
CA MET A 293 -8.79 16.83 0.16
C MET A 293 -8.21 15.44 -0.05
N VAL A 294 -8.58 14.47 0.78
CA VAL A 294 -8.14 13.07 0.64
C VAL A 294 -8.65 12.46 -0.66
N GLN A 295 -9.90 12.73 -1.03
CA GLN A 295 -10.50 12.34 -2.31
C GLN A 295 -9.85 13.05 -3.51
N ALA A 296 -9.43 14.31 -3.36
CA ALA A 296 -8.70 15.02 -4.41
C ALA A 296 -7.32 14.40 -4.63
N LEU A 297 -6.57 14.15 -3.56
CA LEU A 297 -5.25 13.51 -3.63
C LEU A 297 -5.34 12.07 -4.16
N ALA A 298 -6.33 11.29 -3.75
CA ALA A 298 -6.56 9.94 -4.26
C ALA A 298 -6.75 9.92 -5.79
N ARG A 299 -7.49 10.90 -6.34
CA ARG A 299 -7.65 11.07 -7.79
C ARG A 299 -6.35 11.46 -8.47
N VAL A 300 -5.56 12.39 -7.91
CA VAL A 300 -4.24 12.73 -8.45
C VAL A 300 -3.37 11.47 -8.57
N LEU A 301 -3.29 10.68 -7.52
CA LEU A 301 -2.49 9.44 -7.48
C LEU A 301 -2.99 8.38 -8.47
N ALA A 302 -4.30 8.17 -8.55
CA ALA A 302 -4.90 7.22 -9.50
C ALA A 302 -4.68 7.65 -10.96
N GLY A 303 -4.72 8.96 -11.23
CA GLY A 303 -4.47 9.55 -12.55
C GLY A 303 -3.04 9.34 -13.03
N LEU A 304 -2.05 9.45 -12.14
CA LEU A 304 -0.64 9.16 -12.45
C LEU A 304 -0.43 7.71 -12.93
N CYS A 305 -1.30 6.78 -12.52
CA CYS A 305 -1.23 5.38 -12.91
C CYS A 305 -1.95 5.07 -14.25
N GLY A 306 -2.43 6.11 -14.95
CA GLY A 306 -3.19 5.97 -16.19
C GLY A 306 -4.56 5.31 -15.97
N SER A 307 -5.19 5.58 -14.83
CA SER A 307 -6.61 5.25 -14.61
C SER A 307 -7.43 6.36 -15.28
N SER A 308 -8.28 6.01 -16.24
CA SER A 308 -9.30 6.94 -16.74
C SER A 308 -10.27 7.23 -15.58
N LEU A 309 -10.12 8.39 -14.97
CA LEU A 309 -10.98 8.87 -13.87
C LEU A 309 -12.30 9.41 -14.40
#